data_AF-A0A9E4HZ40-F1
#
_entry.id   AF-A0A9E4HZ40-F1
#
_cell.length_a   1.000
_cell.length_b   1.000
_cell.length_c   1.000
_cell.angle_alpha   90.00
_cell.angle_beta   90.00
_cell.angle_gamma   90.00
#
_symmetry.space_group_name_H-M   'P 1'
#
loop_
_entity.id
_entity.type
_entity.pdbx_description
1 polymer ?
#
loop_
_entity_poly.entity_id
_entity_poly.type
_entity_poly.pdbx_seq_one_letter_code
_entity_poly.pdbx_strand_id
1 'polypeptide(L)'
;MANAGDQLIREVEEDLQRERWLRLWRAYGRQALGTVAVVVLAVAGYTGWIEYRESRLGDDGYRYWLAERQADAGDIDDAMAAFGALHVDGHGGYPWLAGMREAQLLAEAGERDLALQRYDDLAAMDDVLPVWRQLAALYAVMLVVDHADPDDVDARLALLVDGPWRHLALELRGLLHLRTGDTESAVASFEALAGDADAPPSAVLRARELLSLTTGGY
;
A
#
# COMPACT_ATOMS: atom_id res chain seq x y z
N MET A 1 34.99 17.71 -62.56
CA MET A 1 33.80 17.58 -63.43
C MET A 1 33.17 16.23 -63.12
N ALA A 2 31.98 16.20 -62.54
CA ALA A 2 31.25 14.94 -62.35
C ALA A 2 30.85 14.41 -63.74
N ASN A 3 31.18 13.15 -64.04
CA ASN A 3 30.96 12.54 -65.35
C ASN A 3 29.48 12.15 -65.52
N ALA A 4 28.90 12.41 -66.69
CA ALA A 4 27.50 12.13 -67.01
C ALA A 4 27.09 10.65 -66.78
N GLY A 5 28.03 9.70 -66.84
CA GLY A 5 27.78 8.29 -66.51
C GLY A 5 27.50 8.03 -65.02
N ASP A 6 28.14 8.77 -64.11
CA ASP A 6 27.89 8.67 -62.67
C ASP A 6 26.52 9.27 -62.28
N GLN A 7 26.01 10.21 -63.07
CA GLN A 7 24.65 10.73 -62.91
C GLN A 7 23.62 9.72 -63.40
N LEU A 8 23.85 9.10 -64.56
CA LEU A 8 22.93 8.14 -65.17
C LEU A 8 22.82 6.83 -64.36
N ILE A 9 23.94 6.31 -63.83
CA ILE A 9 23.92 5.13 -62.94
C ILE A 9 23.21 5.45 -61.63
N ARG A 10 23.37 6.66 -61.10
CA ARG A 10 22.72 7.10 -59.85
C ARG A 10 21.21 7.31 -60.06
N GLU A 11 20.81 7.88 -61.19
CA GLU A 11 19.41 8.09 -61.56
C GLU A 11 18.69 6.74 -61.77
N VAL A 12 19.34 5.79 -62.45
CA VAL A 12 18.81 4.43 -62.64
C VAL A 12 18.73 3.65 -61.32
N GLU A 13 19.76 3.72 -60.48
CA GLU A 13 19.73 3.10 -59.15
C GLU A 13 18.62 3.72 -58.30
N GLU A 14 18.49 5.05 -58.27
CA GLU A 14 17.43 5.77 -57.57
C GLU A 14 16.03 5.34 -58.00
N ASP A 15 15.78 5.21 -59.31
CA ASP A 15 14.49 4.76 -59.83
C ASP A 15 14.22 3.29 -59.46
N LEU A 16 15.23 2.42 -59.51
CA LEU A 16 15.12 1.05 -59.02
C LEU A 16 14.83 1.00 -57.52
N GLN A 17 15.43 1.88 -56.71
CA GLN A 17 15.13 1.97 -55.28
C GLN A 17 13.68 2.43 -55.06
N ARG A 18 13.24 3.47 -55.77
CA ARG A 18 11.86 4.00 -55.70
C ARG A 18 10.84 2.93 -56.07
N GLU A 19 11.07 2.17 -57.13
CA GLU A 19 10.18 1.08 -57.53
C GLU A 19 10.09 -0.03 -56.47
N ARG A 20 11.21 -0.40 -55.83
CA ARG A 20 11.21 -1.37 -54.71
C ARG A 20 10.40 -0.86 -53.53
N TRP A 21 10.58 0.39 -53.12
CA TRP A 21 9.81 1.03 -52.06
C TRP A 21 8.31 1.13 -52.39
N LEU A 22 7.98 1.53 -53.63
CA LEU A 22 6.59 1.59 -54.11
C LEU A 22 5.93 0.20 -54.15
N ARG A 23 6.68 -0.85 -54.51
CA ARG A 23 6.18 -2.23 -54.52
C ARG A 23 5.88 -2.72 -53.11
N LEU A 24 6.77 -2.45 -52.16
CA LEU A 24 6.55 -2.72 -50.74
C LEU A 24 5.36 -1.92 -50.18
N TRP A 25 5.24 -0.64 -50.53
CA TRP A 25 4.11 0.19 -50.12
C TRP A 25 2.78 -0.26 -50.72
N ARG A 26 2.74 -0.70 -51.98
CA ARG A 26 1.52 -1.25 -52.59
C ARG A 26 1.12 -2.59 -51.95
N ALA A 27 2.09 -3.41 -51.55
CA ALA A 27 1.83 -4.69 -50.90
C ALA A 27 1.42 -4.55 -49.43
N TYR A 28 2.12 -3.71 -48.67
CA TYR A 28 2.00 -3.62 -47.21
C TYR A 28 1.53 -2.28 -46.68
N GLY A 29 1.48 -1.21 -47.49
CA GLY A 29 1.18 0.15 -47.03
C GLY A 29 -0.17 0.28 -46.33
N ARG A 30 -1.21 -0.45 -46.78
CA ARG A 30 -2.51 -0.50 -46.09
C ARG A 30 -2.42 -1.20 -44.73
N GLN A 31 -1.63 -2.26 -44.62
CA GLN A 31 -1.41 -2.96 -43.36
C GLN A 31 -0.56 -2.11 -42.41
N ALA A 32 0.51 -1.49 -42.89
CA ALA A 32 1.35 -0.57 -42.14
C ALA A 32 0.55 0.62 -41.59
N LEU A 33 -0.31 1.23 -42.41
CA LEU A 33 -1.16 2.34 -42.00
C LEU A 33 -2.23 1.90 -40.98
N GLY A 34 -2.81 0.71 -41.17
CA GLY A 34 -3.71 0.10 -40.19
C GLY A 34 -3.03 -0.17 -38.84
N THR A 35 -1.82 -0.73 -38.86
CA THR A 35 -1.02 -0.97 -37.64
C THR A 35 -0.72 0.34 -36.91
N VAL A 36 -0.26 1.37 -37.62
CA VAL A 36 0.01 2.68 -37.02
C VAL A 36 -1.27 3.27 -36.43
N ALA A 37 -2.42 3.19 -37.12
CA ALA A 37 -3.69 3.68 -36.60
C ALA A 37 -4.10 2.95 -35.31
N VAL A 38 -3.95 1.62 -35.25
CA VAL A 38 -4.21 0.84 -34.04
C VAL A 38 -3.31 1.27 -32.89
N VAL A 39 -2.01 1.46 -33.13
CA VAL A 39 -1.07 1.93 -32.11
C VAL A 39 -1.46 3.30 -31.59
N VAL A 40 -1.80 4.25 -32.48
CA VAL A 40 -2.22 5.60 -32.09
C VAL A 40 -3.51 5.55 -31.25
N LEU A 41 -4.51 4.75 -31.65
CA LEU A 41 -5.74 4.58 -30.88
C LEU A 41 -5.49 3.95 -29.50
N ALA A 42 -4.61 2.95 -29.43
CA ALA A 42 -4.23 2.31 -28.18
C ALA A 42 -3.53 3.30 -27.23
N VAL A 43 -2.58 4.10 -27.74
CA VAL A 43 -1.88 5.13 -26.96
C VAL A 43 -2.86 6.21 -26.50
N ALA A 44 -3.71 6.74 -27.39
CA ALA A 44 -4.68 7.77 -27.03
C ALA A 44 -5.69 7.29 -25.97
N GLY A 45 -6.15 6.04 -26.08
CA GLY A 45 -7.02 5.42 -25.06
C GLY A 45 -6.29 5.24 -23.73
N TYR A 46 -5.03 4.79 -23.76
CA TYR A 46 -4.22 4.62 -22.56
C TYR A 46 -3.91 5.94 -21.85
N THR A 47 -3.50 6.99 -22.58
CA THR A 47 -3.23 8.31 -22.01
C THR A 47 -4.49 8.95 -21.45
N GLY A 48 -5.63 8.85 -22.15
CA GLY A 48 -6.92 9.34 -21.65
C GLY A 48 -7.38 8.61 -20.38
N TRP A 49 -7.13 7.31 -20.26
CA TRP A 49 -7.36 6.58 -19.00
C TRP A 49 -6.49 7.14 -17.89
N ILE A 50 -5.17 7.26 -18.10
CA ILE A 50 -4.24 7.76 -17.08
C ILE A 50 -4.68 9.13 -16.56
N GLU A 51 -4.96 10.09 -17.44
CA GLU A 51 -5.39 11.43 -17.05
C GLU A 51 -6.68 11.40 -16.22
N TYR A 52 -7.67 10.59 -16.63
CA TYR A 52 -8.90 10.41 -15.86
C TYR A 52 -8.62 9.85 -14.45
N ARG A 53 -7.73 8.86 -14.35
CA ARG A 53 -7.34 8.25 -13.07
C ARG A 53 -6.58 9.25 -12.19
N GLU A 54 -5.64 10.00 -12.75
CA GLU A 54 -4.84 10.99 -12.02
C GLU A 54 -5.71 12.14 -11.51
N SER A 55 -6.67 12.62 -12.32
CA SER A 55 -7.62 13.65 -11.88
C SER A 55 -8.42 13.20 -10.66
N ARG A 56 -8.92 11.96 -10.65
CA ARG A 56 -9.67 11.40 -9.50
C ARG A 56 -8.82 11.30 -8.25
N LEU A 57 -7.57 10.84 -8.39
CA LEU A 57 -6.63 10.75 -7.27
C LEU A 57 -6.23 12.13 -6.73
N GLY A 58 -6.16 13.14 -7.59
CA GLY A 58 -5.94 14.53 -7.20
C GLY A 58 -7.11 15.09 -6.38
N ASP A 59 -8.34 14.86 -6.85
CA ASP A 59 -9.56 15.28 -6.14
C ASP A 59 -9.68 14.61 -4.76
N ASP A 60 -9.45 13.29 -4.70
CA ASP A 60 -9.48 12.52 -3.45
C ASP A 60 -8.37 12.96 -2.48
N GLY A 61 -7.19 13.31 -3.00
CA GLY A 61 -6.12 13.89 -2.19
C GLY A 61 -6.49 15.25 -1.59
N TYR A 62 -7.16 16.11 -2.37
CA TYR A 62 -7.66 17.38 -1.85
C TYR A 62 -8.75 17.19 -0.79
N ARG A 63 -9.69 16.25 -1.01
CA ARG A 63 -10.73 15.88 -0.04
C ARG A 63 -10.13 15.37 1.25
N TYR A 64 -9.14 14.47 1.18
CA TYR A 64 -8.42 13.96 2.34
C TYR A 64 -7.74 15.09 3.11
N TRP A 65 -6.99 15.94 2.40
CA TRP A 65 -6.31 17.08 3.03
C TRP A 65 -7.28 18.04 3.73
N LEU A 66 -8.45 18.29 3.13
CA LEU A 66 -9.48 19.14 3.72
C LEU A 66 -10.08 18.51 4.99
N ALA A 67 -10.33 17.20 4.98
CA ALA A 67 -10.82 16.46 6.14
C ALA A 67 -9.80 16.51 7.30
N GLU A 68 -8.50 16.37 7.01
CA GLU A 68 -7.45 16.55 8.03
C GLU A 68 -7.44 17.98 8.58
N ARG A 69 -7.67 19.00 7.75
CA ARG A 69 -7.76 20.39 8.23
C ARG A 69 -8.94 20.62 9.18
N GLN A 70 -10.07 19.95 8.94
CA GLN A 70 -11.23 19.97 9.83
C GLN A 70 -10.90 19.28 11.16
N ALA A 71 -10.25 18.10 11.11
CA ALA A 71 -9.81 17.39 12.31
C ALA A 71 -8.83 18.23 13.14
N ASP A 72 -7.81 18.83 12.49
CA ASP A 72 -6.83 19.73 13.12
C ASP A 72 -7.49 20.97 13.77
N ALA A 73 -8.60 21.44 13.20
CA ALA A 73 -9.38 22.57 13.72
C ALA A 73 -10.28 22.18 14.91
N GLY A 74 -10.43 20.89 15.20
CA GLY A 74 -11.33 20.35 16.22
C GLY A 74 -12.75 20.09 15.72
N ASP A 75 -13.02 20.26 14.42
CA ASP A 75 -14.31 19.99 13.79
C ASP A 75 -14.43 18.48 13.48
N ILE A 76 -14.40 17.65 14.53
CA ILE A 76 -14.28 16.18 14.41
C ILE A 76 -15.46 15.56 13.67
N ASP A 77 -16.69 16.03 13.89
CA ASP A 77 -17.88 15.48 13.22
C ASP A 77 -17.82 15.67 11.70
N ASP A 78 -17.43 16.86 11.25
CA ASP A 78 -17.28 17.18 9.83
C ASP A 78 -16.13 16.39 9.21
N ALA A 79 -15.01 16.26 9.92
CA ALA A 79 -13.89 15.45 9.48
C ALA A 79 -14.27 13.97 9.34
N MET A 80 -14.98 13.40 10.33
CA MET A 80 -15.48 12.02 10.27
C MET A 80 -16.44 11.82 9.09
N ALA A 81 -17.34 12.77 8.83
CA ALA A 81 -18.23 12.70 7.67
C ALA A 81 -17.45 12.75 6.34
N ALA A 82 -16.43 13.60 6.24
CA ALA A 82 -15.60 13.73 5.04
C ALA A 82 -14.74 12.48 4.80
N PHE A 83 -14.11 11.93 5.84
CA PHE A 83 -13.37 10.68 5.75
C PHE A 83 -14.28 9.50 5.43
N GLY A 84 -15.44 9.39 6.08
CA GLY A 84 -16.41 8.33 5.80
C GLY A 84 -16.92 8.37 4.35
N ALA A 85 -17.15 9.56 3.79
CA ALA A 85 -17.48 9.68 2.37
C ALA A 85 -16.33 9.17 1.49
N LEU A 86 -15.09 9.59 1.78
CA LEU A 86 -13.90 9.18 1.04
C LEU A 86 -13.58 7.67 1.19
N HIS A 87 -13.92 7.07 2.33
CA HIS A 87 -13.84 5.63 2.56
C HIS A 87 -14.76 4.85 1.61
N VAL A 88 -15.94 5.39 1.31
CA VAL A 88 -16.95 4.73 0.46
C VAL A 88 -16.72 4.97 -1.03
N ASP A 89 -16.40 6.19 -1.43
CA ASP A 89 -16.38 6.60 -2.84
C ASP A 89 -14.99 7.03 -3.38
N GLY A 90 -13.96 6.95 -2.54
CA GLY A 90 -12.59 7.28 -2.92
C GLY A 90 -11.96 6.25 -3.85
N HIS A 91 -10.83 6.63 -4.43
CA HIS A 91 -10.11 5.83 -5.42
C HIS A 91 -8.68 5.54 -4.96
N GLY A 92 -8.12 4.42 -5.43
CA GLY A 92 -6.76 4.02 -5.09
C GLY A 92 -6.61 3.71 -3.61
N GLY A 93 -5.59 4.27 -2.95
CA GLY A 93 -5.33 4.04 -1.51
C GLY A 93 -6.13 4.94 -0.57
N TYR A 94 -6.87 5.92 -1.08
CA TYR A 94 -7.59 6.88 -0.24
C TYR A 94 -8.72 6.28 0.60
N PRO A 95 -9.51 5.30 0.11
CA PRO A 95 -10.51 4.64 0.96
C PRO A 95 -9.93 4.05 2.24
N TRP A 96 -8.77 3.38 2.12
CA TRP A 96 -8.08 2.78 3.24
C TRP A 96 -7.47 3.83 4.17
N LEU A 97 -6.82 4.87 3.62
CA LEU A 97 -6.26 5.97 4.41
C LEU A 97 -7.32 6.74 5.19
N ALA A 98 -8.47 7.01 4.55
CA ALA A 98 -9.59 7.69 5.18
C ALA A 98 -10.15 6.86 6.34
N GLY A 99 -10.37 5.56 6.12
CA GLY A 99 -10.82 4.65 7.18
C GLY A 99 -9.82 4.55 8.34
N MET A 100 -8.50 4.56 8.06
CA MET A 100 -7.48 4.59 9.10
C MET A 100 -7.58 5.86 9.95
N ARG A 101 -7.86 7.03 9.35
CA ARG A 101 -8.09 8.25 10.14
C ARG A 101 -9.39 8.23 10.90
N GLU A 102 -10.48 7.70 10.34
CA GLU A 102 -11.72 7.47 11.11
C GLU A 102 -11.42 6.64 12.38
N ALA A 103 -10.71 5.52 12.23
CA ALA A 103 -10.35 4.64 13.34
C ALA A 103 -9.48 5.36 14.39
N GLN A 104 -8.53 6.19 13.96
CA GLN A 104 -7.68 6.97 14.86
C GLN A 104 -8.48 8.04 15.61
N LEU A 105 -9.36 8.79 14.94
CA LEU A 105 -10.23 9.79 15.57
C LEU A 105 -11.18 9.15 16.59
N LEU A 106 -11.76 7.98 16.27
CA LEU A 106 -12.57 7.20 17.20
C LEU A 106 -11.76 6.78 18.44
N ALA A 107 -10.52 6.32 18.25
CA ALA A 107 -9.64 5.95 19.36
C ALA A 107 -9.27 7.16 20.24
N GLU A 108 -9.00 8.32 19.63
CA GLU A 108 -8.73 9.59 20.33
C GLU A 108 -9.96 10.08 21.12
N ALA A 109 -11.17 9.87 20.59
CA ALA A 109 -12.43 10.15 21.28
C ALA A 109 -12.76 9.16 22.41
N GLY A 110 -11.99 8.07 22.55
CA GLY A 110 -12.23 7.02 23.54
C GLY A 110 -13.28 5.99 23.12
N GLU A 111 -13.79 6.06 21.89
CA GLU A 111 -14.75 5.14 21.28
C GLU A 111 -14.05 3.86 20.81
N ARG A 112 -13.47 3.11 21.77
CA ARG A 112 -12.58 1.97 21.51
C ARG A 112 -13.22 0.87 20.66
N ASP A 113 -14.46 0.51 20.95
CA ASP A 113 -15.14 -0.58 20.23
C ASP A 113 -15.38 -0.21 18.76
N LEU A 114 -15.74 1.05 18.50
CA LEU A 114 -15.92 1.57 17.14
C LEU A 114 -14.58 1.66 16.41
N ALA A 115 -13.52 2.13 17.09
CA ALA A 115 -12.18 2.19 16.51
C ALA A 115 -11.65 0.78 16.17
N LEU A 116 -11.84 -0.19 17.06
CA LEU A 116 -11.49 -1.58 16.85
C LEU A 116 -12.20 -2.15 15.62
N GLN A 117 -13.51 -1.97 15.53
CA GLN A 117 -14.29 -2.40 14.39
C GLN A 117 -13.73 -1.85 13.08
N ARG A 118 -13.43 -0.54 13.03
CA ARG A 118 -12.85 0.08 11.83
C ARG A 118 -11.47 -0.46 11.49
N TYR A 119 -10.59 -0.69 12.48
CA TYR A 119 -9.29 -1.32 12.20
C TYR A 119 -9.43 -2.76 11.69
N ASP A 120 -10.37 -3.54 12.23
CA ASP A 120 -10.62 -4.92 11.77
C ASP A 120 -11.16 -4.94 10.34
N ASP A 121 -12.09 -4.04 10.00
CA ASP A 121 -12.62 -3.87 8.64
C ASP A 121 -11.47 -3.55 7.65
N LEU A 122 -10.56 -2.65 8.02
CA LEU A 122 -9.39 -2.26 7.22
C LEU A 122 -8.34 -3.39 7.11
N ALA A 123 -8.21 -4.24 8.14
CA ALA A 123 -7.35 -5.42 8.09
C ALA A 123 -7.91 -6.52 7.18
N ALA A 124 -9.23 -6.52 6.97
CA ALA A 124 -9.95 -7.44 6.10
C ALA A 124 -10.08 -6.95 4.64
N MET A 125 -9.69 -5.72 4.31
CA MET A 125 -9.73 -5.21 2.92
C MET A 125 -8.75 -5.97 2.01
N ASP A 126 -9.26 -6.75 1.06
CA ASP A 126 -8.46 -7.58 0.15
C ASP A 126 -7.86 -6.82 -1.04
N ASP A 127 -8.35 -5.61 -1.33
CA ASP A 127 -7.95 -4.77 -2.45
C ASP A 127 -6.76 -3.83 -2.16
N VAL A 128 -6.10 -4.01 -1.01
CA VAL A 128 -4.92 -3.26 -0.60
C VAL A 128 -3.70 -4.16 -0.33
N LEU A 129 -2.51 -3.55 -0.28
CA LEU A 129 -1.27 -4.29 -0.04
C LEU A 129 -1.29 -4.98 1.34
N PRO A 130 -0.74 -6.20 1.49
CA PRO A 130 -0.72 -6.93 2.77
C PRO A 130 -0.15 -6.12 3.92
N VAL A 131 0.92 -5.34 3.68
CA VAL A 131 1.55 -4.51 4.72
C VAL A 131 0.62 -3.42 5.28
N TRP A 132 -0.36 -2.96 4.50
CA TRP A 132 -1.37 -1.98 4.96
C TRP A 132 -2.38 -2.67 5.87
N ARG A 133 -2.90 -3.83 5.47
CA ARG A 133 -3.79 -4.65 6.31
C ARG A 133 -3.14 -5.01 7.64
N GLN A 134 -1.88 -5.39 7.61
CA GLN A 134 -1.09 -5.68 8.81
C GLN A 134 -0.92 -4.44 9.70
N LEU A 135 -0.77 -3.25 9.11
CA LEU A 135 -0.73 -2.03 9.89
C LEU A 135 -2.06 -1.80 10.63
N ALA A 136 -3.20 -1.98 9.96
CA ALA A 136 -4.51 -1.88 10.62
C ALA A 136 -4.66 -2.91 11.76
N ALA A 137 -4.29 -4.17 11.51
CA ALA A 137 -4.29 -5.22 12.54
C ALA A 137 -3.36 -4.90 13.72
N LEU A 138 -2.20 -4.28 13.46
CA LEU A 138 -1.29 -3.84 14.51
C LEU A 138 -1.92 -2.73 15.37
N TYR A 139 -2.58 -1.74 14.76
CA TYR A 139 -3.29 -0.70 15.50
C TYR A 139 -4.48 -1.26 16.30
N ALA A 140 -5.21 -2.24 15.76
CA ALA A 140 -6.23 -2.97 16.51
C ALA A 140 -5.63 -3.64 17.74
N VAL A 141 -4.54 -4.39 17.60
CA VAL A 141 -3.85 -5.03 18.74
C VAL A 141 -3.40 -4.00 19.76
N MET A 142 -2.70 -2.94 19.36
CA MET A 142 -2.23 -1.89 20.28
C MET A 142 -3.39 -1.21 21.02
N LEU A 143 -4.56 -1.11 20.38
CA LEU A 143 -5.74 -0.55 21.01
C LEU A 143 -6.27 -1.47 22.12
N VAL A 144 -6.19 -2.80 21.97
CA VAL A 144 -6.93 -3.75 22.82
C VAL A 144 -6.08 -4.72 23.65
N VAL A 145 -4.76 -4.78 23.43
CA VAL A 145 -3.85 -5.77 24.03
C VAL A 145 -3.92 -5.85 25.55
N ASP A 146 -4.28 -4.75 26.23
CA ASP A 146 -4.35 -4.71 27.69
C ASP A 146 -5.68 -5.24 28.26
N HIS A 147 -6.77 -5.26 27.49
CA HIS A 147 -8.12 -5.48 28.04
C HIS A 147 -9.03 -6.44 27.25
N ALA A 148 -8.81 -6.67 25.96
CA ALA A 148 -9.61 -7.62 25.20
C ALA A 148 -9.28 -9.07 25.56
N ASP A 149 -10.17 -9.97 25.16
CA ASP A 149 -9.96 -11.42 25.28
C ASP A 149 -8.61 -11.84 24.65
N PRO A 150 -7.78 -12.64 25.34
CA PRO A 150 -6.50 -13.06 24.80
C PRO A 150 -6.57 -13.75 23.44
N ASP A 151 -7.58 -14.59 23.20
CA ASP A 151 -7.72 -15.33 21.94
C ASP A 151 -8.01 -14.36 20.77
N ASP A 152 -8.81 -13.32 21.03
CA ASP A 152 -9.09 -12.25 20.07
C ASP A 152 -7.84 -11.44 19.72
N VAL A 153 -6.99 -11.15 20.71
CA VAL A 153 -5.71 -10.46 20.48
C VAL A 153 -4.76 -11.35 19.69
N ASP A 154 -4.66 -12.64 20.03
CA ASP A 154 -3.79 -13.57 19.34
C ASP A 154 -4.18 -13.79 17.88
N ALA A 155 -5.50 -13.84 17.59
CA ALA A 155 -6.02 -13.92 16.23
C ALA A 155 -5.55 -12.74 15.35
N ARG A 156 -5.50 -11.53 15.91
CA ARG A 156 -5.01 -10.33 15.21
C ARG A 156 -3.49 -10.35 15.06
N LEU A 157 -2.76 -10.76 16.12
CA LEU A 157 -1.31 -10.94 16.07
C LEU A 157 -0.88 -11.97 15.03
N ALA A 158 -1.69 -12.99 14.78
CA ALA A 158 -1.43 -13.99 13.75
C ALA A 158 -1.34 -13.40 12.33
N LEU A 159 -1.96 -12.23 12.07
CA LEU A 159 -1.85 -11.54 10.77
C LEU A 159 -0.48 -10.88 10.57
N LEU A 160 0.27 -10.65 11.66
CA LEU A 160 1.51 -9.87 11.68
C LEU A 160 2.78 -10.73 11.65
N VAL A 161 2.62 -12.07 11.74
CA VAL A 161 3.76 -13.00 11.89
C VAL A 161 4.67 -13.04 10.66
N ASP A 162 4.13 -12.69 9.49
CA ASP A 162 4.86 -12.58 8.25
C ASP A 162 5.05 -11.10 7.87
N GLY A 163 6.26 -10.71 7.47
CA GLY A 163 6.55 -9.37 6.98
C GLY A 163 7.17 -8.42 8.02
N PRO A 164 7.09 -7.09 7.81
CA PRO A 164 7.91 -6.12 8.53
C PRO A 164 7.50 -5.93 10.01
N TRP A 165 6.29 -6.36 10.38
CA TRP A 165 5.75 -6.20 11.73
C TRP A 165 6.02 -7.40 12.64
N ARG A 166 6.65 -8.47 12.15
CA ARG A 166 6.84 -9.74 12.86
C ARG A 166 7.53 -9.61 14.21
N HIS A 167 8.53 -8.74 14.31
CA HIS A 167 9.28 -8.53 15.56
C HIS A 167 8.44 -7.81 16.61
N LEU A 168 7.63 -6.84 16.19
CA LEU A 168 6.70 -6.16 17.07
C LEU A 168 5.56 -7.10 17.51
N ALA A 169 5.10 -7.98 16.61
CA ALA A 169 4.13 -9.01 16.94
C ALA A 169 4.66 -10.00 17.99
N LEU A 170 5.93 -10.40 17.91
CA LEU A 170 6.59 -11.22 18.93
C LEU A 170 6.65 -10.51 20.28
N GLU A 171 7.00 -9.22 20.29
CA GLU A 171 7.02 -8.40 21.50
C GLU A 171 5.62 -8.33 22.14
N LEU A 172 4.60 -7.99 21.35
CA LEU A 172 3.21 -7.89 21.81
C LEU A 172 2.64 -9.25 22.26
N ARG A 173 3.01 -10.35 21.61
CA ARG A 173 2.64 -11.70 22.04
C ARG A 173 3.28 -12.05 23.38
N GLY A 174 4.55 -11.70 23.58
CA GLY A 174 5.20 -11.86 24.88
C GLY A 174 4.49 -11.10 25.99
N LEU A 175 4.09 -9.84 25.72
CA LEU A 175 3.31 -9.04 26.67
C LEU A 175 1.91 -9.63 26.93
N LEU A 176 1.25 -10.15 25.90
CA LEU A 176 -0.02 -10.85 26.02
C LEU A 176 0.10 -12.08 26.95
N HIS A 177 1.15 -12.88 26.80
CA HIS A 177 1.43 -14.02 27.68
C HIS A 177 1.69 -13.59 29.13
N LEU A 178 2.40 -12.48 29.36
CA LEU A 178 2.55 -11.95 30.72
C LEU A 178 1.22 -11.54 31.34
N ARG A 179 0.34 -10.93 30.55
CA ARG A 179 -1.01 -10.53 30.99
C ARG A 179 -1.84 -11.73 31.43
N THR A 180 -1.70 -12.88 30.75
CA THR A 180 -2.39 -14.13 31.10
C THR A 180 -1.68 -14.96 32.16
N GLY A 181 -0.51 -14.52 32.63
CA GLY A 181 0.30 -15.22 33.64
C GLY A 181 1.15 -16.37 33.08
N ASP A 182 1.20 -16.53 31.76
CA ASP A 182 2.05 -17.52 31.08
C ASP A 182 3.47 -16.97 30.89
N THR A 183 4.21 -16.89 31.99
CA THR A 183 5.59 -16.38 31.98
C THR A 183 6.52 -17.23 31.10
N GLU A 184 6.27 -18.53 30.96
CA GLU A 184 7.09 -19.43 30.14
C GLU A 184 6.98 -19.05 28.66
N SER A 185 5.75 -18.92 28.15
CA SER A 185 5.51 -18.50 26.76
C SER A 185 5.94 -17.05 26.51
N ALA A 186 5.86 -16.18 27.52
CA ALA A 186 6.37 -14.82 27.45
C ALA A 186 7.90 -14.79 27.26
N VAL A 187 8.64 -15.51 28.10
CA VAL A 187 10.10 -15.64 28.01
C VAL A 187 10.50 -16.19 26.64
N ALA A 188 9.84 -17.26 26.18
CA ALA A 188 10.12 -17.83 24.86
C ALA A 188 9.95 -16.81 23.72
N SER A 189 8.92 -15.95 23.79
CA SER A 189 8.67 -14.91 22.80
C SER A 189 9.77 -13.84 22.80
N PHE A 190 10.20 -13.39 23.98
CA PHE A 190 11.26 -12.38 24.09
C PHE A 190 12.64 -12.94 23.77
N GLU A 191 12.95 -14.19 24.11
CA GLU A 191 14.19 -14.86 23.70
C GLU A 191 14.26 -15.02 22.19
N ALA A 192 13.16 -15.43 21.55
CA ALA A 192 13.08 -15.50 20.09
C ALA A 192 13.35 -14.14 19.45
N LEU A 193 12.76 -13.06 19.99
CA LEU A 193 13.00 -11.70 19.51
C LEU A 193 14.45 -11.22 19.75
N ALA A 194 15.02 -11.50 20.92
CA ALA A 194 16.37 -11.06 21.28
C ALA A 194 17.48 -11.85 20.56
N GLY A 195 17.18 -13.07 20.12
CA GLY A 195 18.09 -13.97 19.39
C GLY A 195 18.00 -13.87 17.87
N ASP A 196 17.02 -13.15 17.33
CA ASP A 196 16.85 -13.00 15.88
C ASP A 196 17.85 -11.99 15.30
N ALA A 197 18.67 -12.46 14.35
CA ALA A 197 19.70 -11.65 13.71
C ALA A 197 19.16 -10.52 12.82
N ASP A 198 17.91 -10.65 12.36
CA ASP A 198 17.24 -9.66 11.51
C ASP A 198 16.38 -8.67 12.33
N ALA A 199 16.36 -8.81 13.66
CA ALA A 199 15.59 -7.92 14.52
C ALA A 199 16.22 -6.51 14.62
N PRO A 200 15.41 -5.43 14.60
CA PRO A 200 15.91 -4.09 14.84
C PRO A 200 16.61 -3.98 16.21
N PRO A 201 17.74 -3.25 16.33
CA PRO A 201 18.48 -3.15 17.60
C PRO A 201 17.63 -2.64 18.78
N SER A 202 16.67 -1.76 18.52
CA SER A 202 15.76 -1.25 19.55
C SER A 202 14.79 -2.31 20.06
N ALA A 203 14.30 -3.19 19.19
CA ALA A 203 13.42 -4.30 19.59
C ALA A 203 14.19 -5.34 20.42
N VAL A 204 15.42 -5.66 20.02
CA VAL A 204 16.31 -6.54 20.80
C VAL A 204 16.59 -5.97 22.19
N LEU A 205 16.84 -4.66 22.30
CA LEU A 205 17.07 -4.00 23.58
C LEU A 205 15.85 -4.12 24.51
N ARG A 206 14.65 -3.80 24.02
CA ARG A 206 13.41 -3.92 24.80
C ARG A 206 13.12 -5.37 25.19
N ALA A 207 13.31 -6.33 24.28
CA ALA A 207 13.12 -7.74 24.58
C ALA A 207 14.02 -8.22 25.72
N ARG A 208 15.29 -7.78 25.75
CA ARG A 208 16.22 -8.10 26.85
C ARG A 208 15.84 -7.45 28.18
N GLU A 209 15.32 -6.23 28.12
CA GLU A 209 14.79 -5.56 29.31
C GLU A 209 13.58 -6.33 29.87
N LEU A 210 12.61 -6.68 29.02
CA LEU A 210 11.45 -7.49 29.37
C LEU A 210 11.85 -8.87 29.91
N LEU A 211 12.86 -9.53 29.33
CA LEU A 211 13.42 -10.78 29.87
C LEU A 211 13.96 -10.60 31.29
N SER A 212 14.69 -9.52 31.56
CA SER A 212 15.25 -9.30 32.90
C SER A 212 14.16 -9.01 33.94
N LEU A 213 13.09 -8.31 33.56
CA LEU A 213 11.95 -8.04 34.43
C LEU A 213 11.12 -9.30 34.73
N THR A 214 10.99 -10.18 33.74
CA THR A 214 10.17 -11.40 33.85
C THR A 214 10.89 -12.53 34.58
N THR A 215 12.20 -12.66 34.39
CA THR A 215 13.02 -13.69 35.05
C THR A 215 13.66 -13.23 36.36
N GLY A 216 13.80 -11.91 36.56
CA GLY A 216 14.44 -11.30 37.73
C GLY A 216 13.48 -10.80 38.82
N GLY A 217 12.19 -11.14 38.73
CA GLY A 217 11.18 -10.84 39.75
C GLY A 217 11.32 -11.72 41.01
N TYR A 218 12.25 -11.34 41.89
CA TYR A 218 12.61 -11.90 43.23
C TYR A 218 13.15 -13.33 43.29
#